data_AF-A0A1H4X4Z7-F1
#
_entry.id   AF-A0A1H4X4Z7-F1
#
_cell.length_a   1.000
_cell.length_b   1.000
_cell.length_c   1.000
_cell.angle_alpha   90.00
_cell.angle_beta   90.00
_cell.angle_gamma   90.00
#
_symmetry.space_group_name_H-M   'P 1'
#
loop_
_entity.id
_entity.type
_entity.pdbx_description
1 polymer ?
#
loop_
_entity_poly.entity_id
_entity_poly.type
_entity_poly.pdbx_seq_one_letter_code
_entity_poly.pdbx_strand_id
1 'polypeptide(L)'
;MYATYWFGDKDIPKDRDLALRWLERSALHGNPEPQQSLADAAEESGDLVKAYAWLKIIDNTEDTSQLDALKGKMSPEQLAAGEQRFADLKQRVTSKQVMYDEARDEEVAIFSAEIHFDLPDLFQGMTTAQRQAFVKAAIAKARDSGQFKLHYAVTQYIIVSRLAQQRYPGVDVLQNPKLVAVINHVDDGLEAAAKKSLAIMQKSYK
;
A
#
# COMPACT_ATOMS: atom_id res chain seq x y z
N MET A 1 7.77 15.59 -5.38
CA MET A 1 8.76 15.95 -6.44
C MET A 1 8.13 16.72 -7.60
N TYR A 2 7.03 16.26 -8.21
CA TYR A 2 6.34 17.02 -9.28
C TYR A 2 6.06 18.49 -8.90
N ALA A 3 5.27 18.71 -7.84
CA ALA A 3 4.89 20.05 -7.39
C ALA A 3 6.10 20.94 -7.06
N THR A 4 7.15 20.35 -6.44
CA THR A 4 8.41 21.03 -6.10
C THR A 4 9.06 21.66 -7.33
N TYR A 5 9.24 20.91 -8.42
CA TYR A 5 9.87 21.44 -9.63
C TYR A 5 8.91 22.26 -10.50
N TRP A 6 7.60 22.00 -10.40
CA TRP A 6 6.59 22.74 -11.16
C TRP A 6 6.41 24.18 -10.64
N PHE A 7 6.30 24.33 -9.32
CA PHE A 7 6.07 25.62 -8.66
C PHE A 7 7.36 26.29 -8.15
N GLY A 8 8.44 25.54 -7.98
CA GLY A 8 9.61 25.98 -7.20
C GLY A 8 9.28 25.98 -5.72
N ASP A 9 10.12 25.36 -4.88
CA ASP A 9 9.92 25.30 -3.43
C ASP A 9 11.25 25.05 -2.72
N LYS A 10 11.43 25.55 -1.49
CA LYS A 10 12.62 25.33 -0.63
C LYS A 10 13.96 25.52 -1.37
N ASP A 11 14.15 26.69 -1.99
CA ASP A 11 15.35 27.05 -2.76
C ASP A 11 15.62 26.17 -4.00
N ILE A 12 14.67 25.33 -4.40
CA ILE A 12 14.73 24.56 -5.65
C ILE A 12 14.08 25.40 -6.76
N PRO A 13 14.83 25.77 -7.82
CA PRO A 13 14.28 26.53 -8.93
C PRO A 13 13.24 25.73 -9.71
N LYS A 14 12.33 26.45 -10.37
CA LYS A 14 11.35 25.86 -11.30
C LYS A 14 12.07 25.15 -12.44
N ASP A 15 11.67 23.91 -12.68
CA ASP A 15 12.11 23.09 -13.82
C ASP A 15 10.91 22.27 -14.30
N ARG A 16 10.22 22.77 -15.32
CA ARG A 16 8.99 22.17 -15.82
C ARG A 16 9.23 20.84 -16.51
N ASP A 17 10.36 20.69 -17.20
CA ASP A 17 10.70 19.43 -17.88
C ASP A 17 10.98 18.34 -16.86
N LEU A 18 11.71 18.66 -15.79
CA LEU A 18 11.93 17.72 -14.70
C LEU A 18 10.64 17.39 -13.95
N ALA A 19 9.77 18.38 -13.72
CA ALA A 19 8.46 18.15 -13.13
C ALA A 19 7.64 17.15 -13.97
N LEU A 20 7.56 17.36 -15.28
CA LEU A 20 6.84 16.47 -16.19
C LEU A 20 7.42 15.04 -16.18
N ARG A 21 8.74 14.89 -16.13
CA ARG A 21 9.38 13.57 -15.97
C ARG A 21 8.98 12.87 -14.66
N TRP A 22 8.85 13.61 -13.57
CA TRP A 22 8.36 13.06 -12.30
C TRP A 22 6.87 12.68 -12.37
N LEU A 23 6.06 13.48 -13.06
CA LEU A 23 4.65 13.19 -13.29
C LEU A 23 4.49 11.90 -14.11
N GLU A 24 5.23 11.77 -15.21
CA GLU A 24 5.26 10.57 -16.06
C GLU A 24 5.71 9.33 -15.29
N ARG A 25 6.77 9.44 -14.49
CA ARG A 25 7.22 8.32 -13.65
C ARG A 25 6.12 7.89 -12.67
N SER A 26 5.43 8.85 -12.06
CA SER A 26 4.35 8.58 -11.12
C SER A 26 3.14 7.93 -11.81
N ALA A 27 2.79 8.38 -13.01
CA ALA A 27 1.71 7.79 -13.80
C ALA A 27 2.03 6.36 -14.26
N LEU A 28 3.28 6.10 -14.65
CA LEU A 28 3.80 4.76 -14.97
C LEU A 28 3.87 3.84 -13.75
N HIS A 29 4.01 4.40 -12.54
CA HIS A 29 3.89 3.63 -11.31
C HIS A 29 2.45 3.21 -11.00
N GLY A 30 1.46 3.65 -11.78
CA GLY A 30 0.06 3.26 -11.59
C GLY A 30 -0.78 4.27 -10.79
N ASN A 31 -0.22 5.43 -10.44
CA ASN A 31 -0.91 6.43 -9.63
C ASN A 31 -2.03 7.14 -10.43
N PRO A 32 -3.31 7.10 -9.99
CA PRO A 32 -4.44 7.64 -10.76
C PRO A 32 -4.38 9.15 -11.03
N GLU A 33 -4.01 9.96 -10.04
CA GLU A 33 -3.98 11.42 -10.17
C GLU A 33 -2.95 11.90 -11.23
N PRO A 34 -1.70 11.40 -11.24
CA PRO A 34 -0.76 11.67 -12.33
C PRO A 34 -1.22 11.18 -13.70
N GLN A 35 -1.89 10.02 -13.78
CA GLN A 35 -2.45 9.52 -15.04
C GLN A 35 -3.51 10.48 -15.57
N GLN A 36 -4.42 10.93 -14.71
CA GLN A 36 -5.45 11.91 -15.04
C GLN A 36 -4.82 13.23 -15.50
N SER A 37 -3.84 13.73 -14.77
CA SER A 37 -3.12 14.97 -15.13
C SER A 37 -2.47 14.89 -16.51
N LEU A 38 -1.93 13.72 -16.90
CA LEU A 38 -1.35 13.51 -18.23
C LEU A 38 -2.41 13.36 -19.31
N ALA A 39 -3.57 12.79 -19.00
CA ALA A 39 -4.70 12.72 -19.92
C ALA A 39 -5.25 14.12 -20.21
N ASP A 40 -5.50 14.91 -19.17
CA ASP A 40 -6.04 16.26 -19.28
C ASP A 40 -5.08 17.19 -20.04
N ALA A 41 -3.78 17.18 -19.69
CA ALA A 41 -2.78 17.96 -20.40
C ALA A 41 -2.63 17.56 -21.88
N ALA A 42 -2.80 16.27 -22.20
CA ALA A 42 -2.78 15.80 -23.57
C ALA A 42 -4.01 16.29 -24.34
N GLU A 43 -5.20 16.23 -23.74
CA GLU A 43 -6.43 16.76 -24.34
C GLU A 43 -6.35 18.27 -24.58
N GLU A 44 -5.87 19.04 -23.59
CA GLU A 44 -5.66 20.50 -23.72
C GLU A 44 -4.68 20.87 -24.83
N SER A 45 -3.64 20.06 -25.04
CA SER A 45 -2.66 20.26 -26.12
C SER A 45 -3.12 19.77 -27.50
N GLY A 46 -4.27 19.10 -27.57
CA GLY A 46 -4.79 18.48 -28.79
C GLY A 46 -4.18 17.12 -29.16
N ASP A 47 -3.33 16.54 -28.31
CA ASP A 47 -2.80 15.18 -28.46
C ASP A 47 -3.84 14.16 -27.99
N LEU A 48 -4.92 14.04 -28.78
CA LEU A 48 -6.05 13.16 -28.45
C LEU A 48 -5.64 11.67 -28.41
N VAL A 49 -4.59 11.27 -29.14
CA VAL A 49 -4.04 9.91 -29.12
C VAL A 49 -3.42 9.59 -27.76
N LYS A 50 -2.63 10.52 -27.19
CA LYS A 50 -2.05 10.36 -25.86
C LYS A 50 -3.11 10.45 -24.77
N ALA A 51 -4.07 11.36 -24.88
CA ALA A 51 -5.19 11.47 -23.93
C ALA A 51 -5.98 10.16 -23.88
N TYR A 52 -6.32 9.60 -25.05
CA TYR A 52 -7.04 8.32 -25.17
C TYR A 52 -6.32 7.17 -24.47
N ALA A 53 -5.01 7.04 -24.70
CA ALA A 53 -4.23 5.97 -24.11
C ALA A 53 -4.21 6.03 -22.57
N TRP A 54 -4.08 7.22 -21.99
CA TRP A 54 -4.12 7.39 -20.53
C TRP A 54 -5.52 7.18 -19.96
N LEU A 55 -6.57 7.73 -20.59
CA LEU A 55 -7.95 7.52 -20.13
C LEU A 55 -8.31 6.03 -20.10
N LYS A 56 -7.89 5.24 -21.09
CA LYS A 56 -8.08 3.77 -21.07
C LYS A 56 -7.34 3.03 -19.95
N ILE A 57 -6.24 3.60 -19.42
CA ILE A 57 -5.56 3.02 -18.25
C ILE A 57 -6.34 3.33 -16.97
N ILE A 58 -6.86 4.56 -16.87
CA ILE A 58 -7.60 5.06 -15.70
C ILE A 58 -8.95 4.34 -15.58
N ASP A 59 -9.62 4.13 -16.71
CA ASP A 59 -10.96 3.58 -16.89
C ASP A 59 -11.06 2.08 -16.51
N ASN A 60 -10.75 1.78 -15.24
CA ASN A 60 -11.15 0.57 -14.53
C ASN A 60 -12.32 0.84 -13.56
N THR A 61 -12.88 2.05 -13.62
CA THR A 61 -14.06 2.48 -12.86
C THR A 61 -15.32 2.36 -13.73
N GLU A 62 -16.51 2.48 -13.13
CA GLU A 62 -17.77 2.44 -13.90
C GLU A 62 -18.04 3.74 -14.69
N ASP A 63 -17.29 4.81 -14.42
CA ASP A 63 -17.42 6.09 -15.12
C ASP A 63 -16.46 6.21 -16.30
N THR A 64 -17.02 6.00 -17.49
CA THR A 64 -16.35 6.03 -18.80
C THR A 64 -16.60 7.36 -19.54
N SER A 65 -17.27 8.33 -18.91
CA SER A 65 -17.84 9.51 -19.59
C SER A 65 -16.79 10.38 -20.28
N GLN A 66 -15.62 10.58 -19.67
CA GLN A 66 -14.53 11.35 -20.26
C GLN A 66 -13.93 10.64 -21.48
N LEU A 67 -13.73 9.33 -21.39
CA LEU A 67 -13.20 8.54 -22.51
C LEU A 67 -14.17 8.54 -23.70
N ASP A 68 -15.46 8.40 -23.45
CA ASP A 68 -16.48 8.42 -24.50
C ASP A 68 -16.64 9.79 -25.14
N ALA A 69 -16.57 10.87 -24.36
CA ALA A 69 -16.53 12.23 -24.87
C ALA A 69 -15.29 12.47 -25.76
N LEU A 70 -14.13 11.96 -25.38
CA LEU A 70 -12.90 12.06 -26.17
C LEU A 70 -13.03 11.28 -27.49
N LYS A 71 -13.55 10.04 -27.47
CA LYS A 71 -13.79 9.23 -28.68
C LYS A 71 -14.64 9.97 -29.70
N GLY A 72 -15.65 10.73 -29.26
CA GLY A 72 -16.51 11.53 -30.15
C GLY A 72 -15.76 12.65 -30.90
N LYS A 73 -14.56 13.04 -30.45
CA LYS A 73 -13.71 14.06 -31.07
C LYS A 73 -12.61 13.47 -31.97
N MET A 74 -12.42 12.15 -31.95
CA MET A 74 -11.29 11.49 -32.61
C MET A 74 -11.66 10.91 -33.97
N SER A 75 -10.70 10.93 -34.90
CA SER A 75 -10.82 10.20 -36.16
C SER A 75 -10.60 8.69 -35.97
N PRO A 76 -11.03 7.84 -36.92
CA PRO A 76 -10.72 6.41 -36.91
C PRO A 76 -9.21 6.11 -36.82
N GLU A 77 -8.39 6.90 -37.51
CA GLU A 77 -6.93 6.78 -37.48
C GLU A 77 -6.36 7.13 -36.09
N GLN A 78 -6.88 8.19 -35.46
CA GLN A 78 -6.49 8.56 -34.10
C GLN A 78 -6.91 7.51 -33.08
N LEU A 79 -8.09 6.89 -33.24
CA LEU A 79 -8.54 5.79 -32.39
C LEU A 79 -7.61 4.57 -32.53
N ALA A 80 -7.26 4.20 -33.77
CA ALA A 80 -6.34 3.08 -34.01
C ALA A 80 -4.94 3.34 -33.42
N ALA A 81 -4.41 4.56 -33.58
CA ALA A 81 -3.15 4.97 -32.97
C ALA A 81 -3.24 5.00 -31.42
N GLY A 82 -4.38 5.44 -30.88
CA GLY A 82 -4.66 5.45 -29.45
C GLY A 82 -4.68 4.05 -28.86
N GLU A 83 -5.27 3.07 -29.56
CA GLU A 83 -5.26 1.66 -29.15
C GLU A 83 -3.84 1.08 -29.13
N GLN A 84 -3.03 1.37 -30.15
CA GLN A 84 -1.63 0.94 -30.16
C GLN A 84 -0.85 1.53 -28.99
N ARG A 85 -1.04 2.83 -28.72
CA ARG A 85 -0.36 3.50 -27.60
C ARG A 85 -0.85 3.02 -26.24
N PHE A 86 -2.13 2.73 -26.10
CA PHE A 86 -2.70 2.08 -24.92
C PHE A 86 -2.05 0.70 -24.68
N ALA A 87 -1.87 -0.11 -25.73
CA ALA A 87 -1.25 -1.42 -25.60
C ALA A 87 0.20 -1.34 -25.11
N ASP A 88 1.01 -0.41 -25.64
CA ASP A 88 2.37 -0.12 -25.13
C ASP A 88 2.31 0.32 -23.66
N LEU A 89 1.45 1.29 -23.38
CA LEU A 89 1.36 1.90 -22.05
C LEU A 89 0.94 0.88 -20.99
N LYS A 90 0.00 -0.01 -21.31
CA LYS A 90 -0.47 -1.07 -20.42
C LYS A 90 0.65 -2.03 -19.99
N GLN A 91 1.68 -2.23 -20.83
CA GLN A 91 2.83 -3.07 -20.46
C GLN A 91 3.81 -2.36 -19.52
N ARG A 92 3.81 -1.03 -19.54
CA ARG A 92 4.75 -0.17 -18.79
C ARG A 92 4.17 0.34 -17.49
N VAL A 93 2.85 0.49 -17.43
CA VAL A 93 2.15 0.90 -16.21
C VAL A 93 2.14 -0.25 -15.22
N THR A 94 2.64 0.02 -14.03
CA THR A 94 2.65 -0.93 -12.92
C THR A 94 1.22 -1.31 -12.56
N SER A 95 0.95 -2.62 -12.51
CA SER A 95 -0.41 -3.09 -12.20
C SER A 95 -0.80 -2.76 -10.75
N LYS A 96 -2.11 -2.61 -10.49
CA LYS A 96 -2.63 -2.42 -9.12
C LYS A 96 -2.15 -3.51 -8.16
N GLN A 97 -2.08 -4.76 -8.62
CA GLN A 97 -1.61 -5.86 -7.80
C GLN A 97 -0.16 -5.66 -7.34
N VAL A 98 0.73 -5.27 -8.26
CA VAL A 98 2.14 -4.99 -7.92
C VAL A 98 2.24 -3.83 -6.94
N MET A 99 1.50 -2.73 -7.16
CA MET A 99 1.47 -1.62 -6.20
C MET A 99 0.99 -2.06 -4.80
N TYR A 100 -0.04 -2.92 -4.73
CA TYR A 100 -0.50 -3.45 -3.46
C TYR A 100 0.54 -4.35 -2.79
N ASP A 101 1.29 -5.12 -3.57
CA ASP A 101 2.35 -5.98 -3.05
C ASP A 101 3.55 -5.16 -2.54
N GLU A 102 3.92 -4.09 -3.25
CA GLU A 102 4.92 -3.12 -2.79
C GLU A 102 4.49 -2.42 -1.50
N ALA A 103 3.25 -1.94 -1.44
CA ALA A 103 2.70 -1.30 -0.24
C ALA A 103 2.64 -2.27 0.95
N ARG A 104 2.36 -3.56 0.71
CA ARG A 104 2.42 -4.61 1.74
C ARG A 104 3.84 -4.84 2.24
N ASP A 105 4.82 -4.88 1.35
CA ASP A 105 6.21 -5.07 1.75
C ASP A 105 6.76 -3.85 2.52
N GLU A 106 6.36 -2.63 2.13
CA GLU A 106 6.63 -1.41 2.89
C GLU A 106 5.97 -1.44 4.28
N GLU A 107 4.68 -1.81 4.35
CA GLU A 107 3.95 -1.98 5.61
C GLU A 107 4.64 -3.00 6.54
N VAL A 108 5.08 -4.15 6.00
CA VAL A 108 5.86 -5.15 6.75
C VAL A 108 7.15 -4.54 7.28
N ALA A 109 7.86 -3.75 6.48
CA ALA A 109 9.10 -3.10 6.91
C ALA A 109 8.85 -2.08 8.03
N ILE A 110 7.80 -1.27 7.92
CA ILE A 110 7.39 -0.28 8.94
C ILE A 110 7.07 -0.98 10.26
N PHE A 111 6.12 -1.93 10.27
CA PHE A 111 5.78 -2.66 11.49
C PHE A 111 6.98 -3.37 12.11
N SER A 112 7.80 -4.00 11.27
CA SER A 112 9.00 -4.73 11.69
C SER A 112 10.03 -3.80 12.34
N ALA A 113 10.19 -2.57 11.84
CA ALA A 113 11.09 -1.59 12.40
C ALA A 113 10.54 -0.95 13.68
N GLU A 114 9.28 -0.50 13.67
CA GLU A 114 8.62 0.14 14.82
C GLU A 114 8.57 -0.79 16.03
N ILE A 115 8.09 -2.02 15.84
CA ILE A 115 8.00 -2.99 16.94
C ILE A 115 9.40 -3.33 17.47
N HIS A 116 10.42 -3.42 16.61
CA HIS A 116 11.79 -3.68 17.06
C HIS A 116 12.40 -2.49 17.81
N PHE A 117 12.04 -1.27 17.44
CA PHE A 117 12.46 -0.07 18.14
C PHE A 117 11.83 0.01 19.55
N ASP A 118 10.52 -0.24 19.66
CA ASP A 118 9.78 -0.16 20.92
C ASP A 118 10.02 -1.37 21.84
N LEU A 119 10.14 -2.58 21.26
CA LEU A 119 10.30 -3.86 21.96
C LEU A 119 11.52 -4.63 21.40
N PRO A 120 12.76 -4.20 21.68
CA PRO A 120 13.97 -4.74 21.05
C PRO A 120 14.17 -6.24 21.28
N ASP A 121 13.77 -6.75 22.45
CA ASP A 121 13.94 -8.15 22.83
C ASP A 121 12.89 -9.09 22.23
N LEU A 122 11.77 -8.56 21.70
CA LEU A 122 10.66 -9.37 21.18
C LEU A 122 11.11 -10.31 20.04
N PHE A 123 12.02 -9.81 19.19
CA PHE A 123 12.57 -10.53 18.05
C PHE A 123 13.99 -11.04 18.29
N GLN A 124 14.43 -11.12 19.56
CA GLN A 124 15.75 -11.63 19.90
C GLN A 124 15.99 -13.01 19.24
N GLY A 125 17.14 -13.15 18.59
CA GLY A 125 17.53 -14.37 17.86
C GLY A 125 17.00 -14.47 16.43
N MET A 126 16.25 -13.48 15.91
CA MET A 126 15.84 -13.43 14.51
C MET A 126 16.76 -12.50 13.70
N THR A 127 17.10 -12.92 12.49
CA THR A 127 17.63 -12.02 11.45
C THR A 127 16.54 -11.07 10.95
N THR A 128 16.93 -9.98 10.27
CA THR A 128 15.96 -9.05 9.63
C THR A 128 14.97 -9.77 8.71
N ALA A 129 15.46 -10.71 7.89
CA ALA A 129 14.62 -11.48 6.98
C ALA A 129 13.61 -12.37 7.73
N GLN A 130 14.04 -13.04 8.80
CA GLN A 130 13.15 -13.86 9.64
C GLN A 130 12.10 -13.01 10.35
N ARG A 131 12.49 -11.82 10.85
CA ARG A 131 11.57 -10.88 11.48
C ARG A 131 10.51 -10.39 10.50
N GLN A 132 10.92 -9.94 9.31
CA GLN A 132 9.99 -9.50 8.26
C GLN A 132 9.07 -10.64 7.80
N ALA A 133 9.59 -11.86 7.65
CA ALA A 133 8.78 -13.02 7.28
C ALA A 133 7.72 -13.34 8.36
N PHE A 134 8.09 -13.28 9.64
CA PHE A 134 7.15 -13.44 10.74
C PHE A 134 6.06 -12.36 10.72
N VAL A 135 6.46 -11.08 10.60
CA VAL A 135 5.54 -9.94 10.56
C VAL A 135 4.57 -10.06 9.38
N LYS A 136 5.06 -10.40 8.19
CA LYS A 136 4.24 -10.63 6.98
C LYS A 136 3.18 -11.72 7.22
N ALA A 137 3.58 -12.86 7.77
CA ALA A 137 2.66 -13.95 8.09
C ALA A 137 1.61 -13.55 9.14
N ALA A 138 2.02 -12.80 10.17
CA ALA A 138 1.12 -12.32 11.21
C ALA A 138 0.10 -11.28 10.66
N ILE A 139 0.52 -10.35 9.81
CA ILE A 139 -0.38 -9.37 9.17
C ILE A 139 -1.42 -10.09 8.30
N ALA A 140 -0.99 -11.05 7.48
CA ALA A 140 -1.91 -11.83 6.65
C ALA A 140 -2.94 -12.55 7.51
N LYS A 141 -2.49 -13.29 8.53
CA LYS A 141 -3.37 -14.02 9.45
C LYS A 141 -4.33 -13.11 10.22
N ALA A 142 -3.86 -11.92 10.64
CA ALA A 142 -4.69 -10.92 11.30
C ALA A 142 -5.82 -10.42 10.40
N ARG A 143 -5.50 -10.10 9.14
CA ARG A 143 -6.47 -9.62 8.14
C ARG A 143 -7.48 -10.69 7.77
N ASP A 144 -7.01 -11.89 7.45
CA ASP A 144 -7.85 -13.02 7.05
C ASP A 144 -8.83 -13.44 8.15
N SER A 145 -8.49 -13.16 9.42
CA SER A 145 -9.38 -13.44 10.55
C SER A 145 -10.64 -12.56 10.57
N GLY A 146 -10.57 -11.33 10.02
CA GLY A 146 -11.61 -10.31 10.16
C GLY A 146 -11.87 -9.82 11.60
N GLN A 147 -11.04 -10.22 12.58
CA GLN A 147 -11.26 -9.94 14.01
C GLN A 147 -10.71 -8.59 14.49
N PHE A 148 -9.93 -7.90 13.66
CA PHE A 148 -9.27 -6.64 14.02
C PHE A 148 -9.75 -5.49 13.15
N LYS A 149 -10.25 -4.44 13.79
CA LYS A 149 -10.83 -3.27 13.10
C LYS A 149 -9.84 -2.12 12.91
N LEU A 150 -8.80 -2.07 13.73
CA LEU A 150 -7.84 -0.97 13.79
C LEU A 150 -6.46 -1.45 13.38
N HIS A 151 -5.71 -0.59 12.68
CA HIS A 151 -4.31 -0.83 12.33
C HIS A 151 -3.47 -1.19 13.56
N TYR A 152 -3.67 -0.48 14.68
CA TYR A 152 -2.94 -0.73 15.92
C TYR A 152 -3.24 -2.09 16.55
N ALA A 153 -4.44 -2.65 16.32
CA ALA A 153 -4.76 -4.01 16.77
C ALA A 153 -3.95 -5.07 15.99
N VAL A 154 -3.59 -4.79 14.72
CA VAL A 154 -2.67 -5.65 13.95
C VAL A 154 -1.27 -5.61 14.56
N THR A 155 -0.77 -4.44 14.96
CA THR A 155 0.51 -4.32 15.69
C THR A 155 0.50 -5.15 16.96
N GLN A 156 -0.55 -5.01 17.78
CA GLN A 156 -0.70 -5.78 19.01
C GLN A 156 -0.80 -7.28 18.73
N TYR A 157 -1.50 -7.69 17.68
CA TYR A 157 -1.57 -9.09 17.27
C TYR A 157 -0.19 -9.68 16.93
N ILE A 158 0.65 -8.93 16.19
CA ILE A 158 2.02 -9.36 15.86
C ILE A 158 2.81 -9.61 17.15
N ILE A 159 2.75 -8.68 18.10
CA ILE A 159 3.47 -8.77 19.39
C ILE A 159 2.98 -9.97 20.20
N VAL A 160 1.67 -10.08 20.39
CA VAL A 160 1.06 -11.15 21.19
C VAL A 160 1.32 -12.53 20.55
N SER A 161 1.27 -12.63 19.22
CA SER A 161 1.60 -13.86 18.49
C SER A 161 3.06 -14.25 18.66
N ARG A 162 3.98 -13.27 18.68
CA ARG A 162 5.40 -13.56 18.89
C ARG A 162 5.68 -14.05 20.31
N LEU A 163 5.05 -13.42 21.31
CA LEU A 163 5.13 -13.84 22.71
C LEU A 163 4.57 -15.25 22.92
N ALA A 164 3.43 -15.55 22.28
CA ALA A 164 2.84 -16.89 22.28
C ALA A 164 3.81 -17.92 21.67
N GLN A 165 4.37 -17.63 20.50
CA GLN A 165 5.32 -18.52 19.83
C GLN A 165 6.55 -18.85 20.69
N GLN A 166 7.05 -17.89 21.47
CA GLN A 166 8.22 -18.09 22.33
C GLN A 166 7.94 -18.95 23.57
N ARG A 167 6.75 -18.83 24.16
CA ARG A 167 6.45 -19.40 25.48
C ARG A 167 5.47 -20.56 25.46
N TYR A 168 4.60 -20.62 24.45
CA TYR A 168 3.52 -21.58 24.32
C TYR A 168 3.43 -22.07 22.86
N PRO A 169 4.37 -22.89 22.38
CA PRO A 169 4.39 -23.37 21.01
C PRO A 169 3.06 -24.05 20.62
N GLY A 170 2.54 -23.73 19.44
CA GLY A 170 1.26 -24.28 18.94
C GLY A 170 0.00 -23.52 19.38
N VAL A 171 0.11 -22.52 20.27
CA VAL A 171 -1.03 -21.66 20.61
C VAL A 171 -1.40 -20.77 19.43
N ASP A 172 -2.66 -20.87 18.98
CA ASP A 172 -3.27 -19.89 18.10
C ASP A 172 -3.97 -18.80 18.90
N VAL A 173 -3.39 -17.60 18.90
CA VAL A 173 -3.92 -16.41 19.59
C VAL A 173 -5.35 -16.08 19.17
N LEU A 174 -5.70 -16.32 17.89
CA LEU A 174 -7.04 -16.01 17.37
C LEU A 174 -8.15 -16.90 17.93
N GLN A 175 -7.79 -18.04 18.52
CA GLN A 175 -8.75 -18.97 19.13
C GLN A 175 -9.04 -18.62 20.59
N ASN A 176 -8.37 -17.62 21.15
CA ASN A 176 -8.58 -17.19 22.53
C ASN A 176 -9.32 -15.84 22.57
N PRO A 177 -10.63 -15.82 22.87
CA PRO A 177 -11.40 -14.59 22.84
C PRO A 177 -10.91 -13.54 23.86
N LYS A 178 -10.26 -13.96 24.95
CA LYS A 178 -9.67 -13.02 25.92
C LYS A 178 -8.44 -12.33 25.35
N LEU A 179 -7.62 -13.04 24.57
CA LEU A 179 -6.47 -12.42 23.89
C LEU A 179 -6.95 -11.50 22.78
N VAL A 180 -7.92 -11.92 21.97
CA VAL A 180 -8.52 -11.10 20.89
C VAL A 180 -9.14 -9.82 21.45
N ALA A 181 -9.80 -9.89 22.62
CA ALA A 181 -10.36 -8.72 23.29
C ALA A 181 -9.26 -7.73 23.75
N VAL A 182 -8.17 -8.23 24.32
CA VAL A 182 -7.02 -7.37 24.70
C VAL A 182 -6.40 -6.72 23.46
N ILE A 183 -6.20 -7.48 22.39
CA ILE A 183 -5.59 -6.98 21.15
C ILE A 183 -6.44 -5.88 20.48
N ASN A 184 -7.77 -5.96 20.59
CA ASN A 184 -8.66 -4.92 20.09
C ASN A 184 -8.75 -3.70 21.02
N HIS A 185 -8.26 -3.80 22.27
CA HIS A 185 -8.25 -2.69 23.21
C HIS A 185 -6.92 -1.93 23.12
N VAL A 186 -6.88 -0.98 22.19
CA VAL A 186 -5.65 -0.30 21.77
C VAL A 186 -5.15 0.79 22.71
N ASP A 187 -5.99 1.25 23.64
CA ASP A 187 -5.76 2.46 24.45
C ASP A 187 -4.67 2.31 25.54
N ASP A 188 -4.33 1.08 25.92
CA ASP A 188 -3.36 0.82 27.01
C ASP A 188 -1.88 0.95 26.59
N GLY A 189 -1.59 1.03 25.28
CA GLY A 189 -0.23 0.97 24.74
C GLY A 189 0.33 -0.47 24.59
N LEU A 190 1.42 -0.60 23.80
CA LEU A 190 1.97 -1.91 23.40
C LEU A 190 2.47 -2.76 24.57
N GLU A 191 3.21 -2.18 25.51
CA GLU A 191 3.77 -2.90 26.66
C GLU A 191 2.69 -3.46 27.60
N ALA A 192 1.66 -2.66 27.88
CA ALA A 192 0.57 -3.05 28.75
C ALA A 192 -0.26 -4.18 28.11
N ALA A 193 -0.56 -4.08 26.82
CA ALA A 193 -1.24 -5.13 26.07
C ALA A 193 -0.43 -6.44 26.05
N ALA A 194 0.90 -6.36 25.86
CA ALA A 194 1.81 -7.50 25.92
C ALA A 194 1.79 -8.17 27.30
N LYS A 195 1.90 -7.38 28.39
CA LYS A 195 1.86 -7.88 29.77
C LYS A 195 0.53 -8.54 30.12
N LYS A 196 -0.61 -7.91 29.76
CA LYS A 196 -1.96 -8.47 29.96
C LYS A 196 -2.11 -9.79 29.21
N SER A 197 -1.65 -9.84 27.96
CA SER A 197 -1.72 -11.04 27.11
C SER A 197 -0.89 -12.20 27.68
N LEU A 198 0.33 -11.93 28.15
CA LEU A 198 1.16 -12.95 28.82
C LEU A 198 0.49 -13.52 30.07
N ALA A 199 -0.15 -12.67 30.88
CA ALA A 199 -0.87 -13.11 32.08
C ALA A 199 -2.10 -13.98 31.73
N ILE A 200 -2.78 -13.68 30.62
CA ILE A 200 -3.87 -14.52 30.10
C ILE A 200 -3.33 -15.88 29.65
N MET A 201 -2.28 -15.89 28.82
CA MET A 201 -1.69 -17.14 28.32
C MET A 201 -1.20 -18.04 29.46
N GLN A 202 -0.53 -17.46 30.46
CA GLN A 202 -0.05 -18.20 31.64
C GLN A 202 -1.18 -18.85 32.44
N LYS A 203 -2.41 -18.33 32.36
CA LYS A 203 -3.59 -18.95 33.00
C LYS A 203 -4.28 -19.96 32.08
N SER A 204 -4.21 -19.76 30.77
CA SER A 204 -4.93 -20.55 29.77
C SER A 204 -4.19 -21.79 29.26
N TYR A 205 -2.85 -21.78 29.28
CA TYR A 205 -2.03 -22.78 28.57
C TYR A 205 -0.93 -23.40 29.45
N LYS A 206 -1.20 -23.59 30.75
CA LYS A 206 -0.30 -24.33 31.65
C LYS A 206 -0.29 -25.82 31.34
#